data_AF-A0A453G0G7-F1
#
_entry.id   AF-A0A453G0G7-F1
#
_cell.length_a   1.000
_cell.length_b   1.000
_cell.length_c   1.000
_cell.angle_alpha   90.00
_cell.angle_beta   90.00
_cell.angle_gamma   90.00
#
_symmetry.space_group_name_H-M   'P 1'
#
loop_
_entity.id
_entity.type
_entity.pdbx_description
1 polymer ?
#
loop_
_entity_poly.entity_id
_entity_poly.type
_entity_poly.pdbx_seq_one_letter_code
_entity_poly.pdbx_strand_id
1 'polypeptide(L)'
;NIERKGLDMVRRDWSMLSKEIGDFCLNQILSGGTCDDVIESIHNSLVQVQAQMKSGQIELEKYIITKSLTKAPEDYPDAKNQPHVQVALRLKQNGFSGCSAGDTVPYIICSQQDSDNTHSGGIAQRARHPDELKRDPNKWMIDIEYYLSQQIHPVVSRLCASIEGTSPARLAECLGLDSSKFQSRSIGSSNEDTSTMLLSVIDDEDERYRGCEPLRLSCPSCTNTFECPAVSSLIASLSDPNEGKDATVNFWRRMRCPRCPDDTDECRVSPAVLANQIKRQADNFINRYYKGLLMCDDEGCKYSTHIVNLRVMGDSERGTICPNYPQCNGRLVRQYTEADLYRQLSYFCYVLDATRCLDKLDQKMRLPFEKEFAVLNQTISSAFLEIQRIRDRCAFGWVQLTDLAVSI
;
A
#
# COMPACT_ATOMS: atom_id res chain seq x y z
N ASN A 1 -1.31 -24.17 -29.54
CA ASN A 1 -0.54 -22.92 -29.53
C ASN A 1 -1.14 -21.98 -28.51
N ILE A 2 -0.35 -21.54 -27.53
CA ILE A 2 -0.79 -20.54 -26.53
C ILE A 2 -0.70 -19.16 -27.19
N GLU A 3 -1.83 -18.47 -27.30
CA GLU A 3 -1.88 -17.07 -27.74
C GLU A 3 -1.63 -16.16 -26.54
N ARG A 4 -0.65 -15.27 -26.65
CA ARG A 4 -0.26 -14.33 -25.57
C ARG A 4 -0.59 -12.91 -25.98
N LYS A 5 -1.49 -12.23 -25.26
CA LYS A 5 -1.84 -10.82 -25.49
C LYS A 5 -1.80 -10.04 -24.19
N GLY A 6 -1.09 -8.90 -24.19
CA GLY A 6 -1.04 -7.99 -23.03
C GLY A 6 -0.24 -8.49 -21.80
N LEU A 7 0.34 -9.69 -21.86
CA LEU A 7 1.14 -10.27 -20.78
C LEU A 7 2.55 -9.67 -20.71
N ASP A 8 3.13 -9.69 -19.51
CA ASP A 8 4.44 -9.11 -19.23
C ASP A 8 5.56 -9.72 -20.11
N MET A 9 5.47 -11.01 -20.42
CA MET A 9 6.45 -11.70 -21.28
C MET A 9 6.54 -11.13 -22.71
N VAL A 10 5.49 -10.44 -23.18
CA VAL A 10 5.43 -9.84 -24.52
C VAL A 10 6.02 -8.42 -24.53
N ARG A 11 6.20 -7.78 -23.37
CA ARG A 11 6.73 -6.42 -23.28
C ARG A 11 8.27 -6.41 -23.38
N ARG A 12 8.86 -5.30 -23.84
CA ARG A 12 10.31 -5.19 -24.10
C ARG A 12 11.15 -4.81 -22.87
N ASP A 13 10.48 -4.30 -21.84
CA ASP A 13 11.07 -3.76 -20.61
C ASP A 13 11.33 -4.81 -19.51
N TRP A 14 11.01 -6.09 -19.77
CA TRP A 14 11.39 -7.22 -18.92
C TRP A 14 12.63 -7.93 -19.46
N SER A 15 13.50 -8.37 -18.56
CA SER A 15 14.67 -9.17 -18.91
C SER A 15 14.29 -10.51 -19.54
N MET A 16 15.20 -11.08 -20.33
CA MET A 16 14.97 -12.40 -20.94
C MET A 16 14.72 -13.48 -19.88
N LEU A 17 15.42 -13.43 -18.74
CA LEU A 17 15.19 -14.33 -17.62
C LEU A 17 13.75 -14.26 -17.09
N SER A 18 13.23 -13.04 -16.89
CA SER A 18 11.85 -12.83 -16.41
C SER A 18 10.83 -13.39 -17.40
N LYS A 19 11.06 -13.21 -18.71
CA LYS A 19 10.22 -13.77 -19.77
C LYS A 19 10.21 -15.30 -19.77
N GLU A 20 11.38 -15.92 -19.68
CA GLU A 20 11.51 -17.38 -19.64
C GLU A 20 10.77 -17.98 -18.45
N ILE A 21 10.90 -17.37 -17.26
CA ILE A 21 10.21 -17.83 -16.04
C ILE A 21 8.70 -17.59 -16.15
N GLY A 22 8.28 -16.43 -16.66
CA GLY A 22 6.87 -16.13 -16.91
C GLY A 22 6.24 -17.12 -17.89
N ASP A 23 6.95 -17.49 -18.96
CA ASP A 23 6.51 -18.50 -19.92
C ASP A 23 6.45 -19.90 -19.31
N PHE A 24 7.41 -20.27 -18.46
CA PHE A 24 7.34 -21.51 -17.70
C PHE A 24 6.09 -21.55 -16.83
N CYS A 25 5.85 -20.50 -16.03
CA CYS A 25 4.69 -20.42 -15.16
C CYS A 25 3.38 -20.50 -15.95
N LEU A 26 3.27 -19.75 -17.05
CA LEU A 26 2.09 -19.79 -17.92
C LEU A 26 1.85 -21.19 -18.51
N ASN A 27 2.91 -21.88 -18.92
CA ASN A 27 2.80 -23.25 -19.42
C ASN A 27 2.34 -24.24 -18.33
N GLN A 28 2.79 -24.07 -17.08
CA GLN A 28 2.33 -24.89 -15.96
C GLN A 28 0.84 -24.62 -15.67
N ILE A 29 0.44 -23.34 -15.63
CA ILE A 29 -0.95 -22.93 -15.38
C ILE A 29 -1.90 -23.50 -16.44
N LEU A 30 -1.47 -23.52 -17.71
CA LEU A 30 -2.26 -24.03 -18.83
C LEU A 30 -1.99 -25.51 -19.15
N SER A 31 -1.26 -26.23 -18.29
CA SER A 31 -0.88 -27.63 -18.54
C SER A 31 -2.04 -28.62 -18.41
N GLY A 32 -3.11 -28.23 -17.69
CA GLY A 32 -4.20 -29.12 -17.30
C GLY A 32 -3.89 -30.04 -16.11
N GLY A 33 -2.76 -29.82 -15.42
CA GLY A 33 -2.43 -30.48 -14.15
C GLY A 33 -3.36 -30.07 -13.01
N THR A 34 -3.24 -30.76 -11.87
CA THR A 34 -3.98 -30.36 -10.66
C THR A 34 -3.46 -29.03 -10.12
N CYS A 35 -4.30 -28.29 -9.38
CA CYS A 35 -3.91 -26.99 -8.81
C CYS A 35 -2.64 -27.13 -7.95
N ASP A 36 -2.60 -28.15 -7.10
CA ASP A 36 -1.48 -28.40 -6.20
C ASP A 36 -0.18 -28.71 -6.96
N ASP A 37 -0.23 -29.57 -7.99
CA ASP A 37 0.94 -29.91 -8.81
C ASP A 37 1.50 -28.68 -9.54
N VAL A 38 0.60 -27.84 -10.08
CA VAL A 38 0.97 -26.60 -10.77
C VAL A 38 1.65 -25.63 -9.81
N ILE A 39 1.09 -25.44 -8.62
CA ILE A 39 1.64 -24.55 -7.59
C ILE A 39 3.01 -25.04 -7.14
N GLU A 40 3.14 -26.34 -6.84
CA GLU A 40 4.40 -26.94 -6.42
C GLU A 40 5.48 -26.79 -7.50
N SER A 41 5.14 -27.03 -8.76
CA SER A 41 6.02 -26.85 -9.92
C SER A 41 6.52 -25.40 -10.04
N ILE A 42 5.63 -24.42 -9.88
CA ILE A 42 5.99 -23.00 -9.89
C ILE A 42 6.91 -22.66 -8.72
N HIS A 43 6.56 -23.07 -7.49
CA HIS A 43 7.36 -22.77 -6.29
C HIS A 43 8.77 -23.36 -6.39
N ASN A 44 8.88 -24.62 -6.82
CA ASN A 44 10.16 -25.30 -7.02
C ASN A 44 11.02 -24.60 -8.09
N SER A 45 10.40 -24.14 -9.19
CA SER A 45 11.10 -23.37 -10.22
C SER A 45 11.67 -22.06 -9.69
N LEU A 46 10.91 -21.32 -8.87
CA LEU A 46 11.38 -20.06 -8.27
C LEU A 46 12.56 -20.28 -7.32
N VAL A 47 12.52 -21.32 -6.49
CA VAL A 47 13.62 -21.70 -5.59
C VAL A 47 14.86 -22.07 -6.41
N GLN A 48 14.69 -22.85 -7.48
CA GLN A 48 15.80 -23.24 -8.35
C GLN A 48 16.44 -22.03 -9.04
N VAL A 49 15.64 -21.15 -9.64
CA VAL A 49 16.12 -19.93 -10.30
C VAL A 49 16.89 -19.06 -9.30
N GLN A 50 16.35 -18.87 -8.09
CA GLN A 50 17.02 -18.11 -7.06
C GLN A 50 18.42 -18.68 -6.74
N ALA A 51 18.53 -20.00 -6.57
CA ALA A 51 19.80 -20.66 -6.31
C ALA A 51 20.79 -20.50 -7.49
N GLN A 52 20.31 -20.61 -8.73
CA GLN A 52 21.12 -20.42 -9.94
C GLN A 52 21.62 -18.99 -10.09
N MET A 53 20.77 -17.99 -9.79
CA MET A 53 21.15 -16.58 -9.79
C MET A 53 22.24 -16.28 -8.76
N LYS A 54 22.05 -16.74 -7.52
CA LYS A 54 23.01 -16.51 -6.41
C LYS A 54 24.35 -17.22 -6.62
N SER A 55 24.35 -18.36 -7.29
CA SER A 55 25.56 -19.12 -7.63
C SER A 55 26.25 -18.66 -8.92
N GLY A 56 25.69 -17.66 -9.63
CA GLY A 56 26.27 -17.14 -10.87
C GLY A 56 26.16 -18.08 -12.07
N GLN A 57 25.24 -19.04 -12.05
CA GLN A 57 25.04 -20.01 -13.13
C GLN A 57 24.26 -19.45 -14.32
N ILE A 58 23.61 -18.30 -14.15
CA ILE A 58 22.81 -17.66 -15.20
C ILE A 58 23.69 -16.71 -16.01
N GLU A 59 23.67 -16.88 -17.34
CA GLU A 59 24.40 -16.06 -18.30
C GLU A 59 24.00 -14.58 -18.26
N LEU A 60 24.96 -13.69 -18.53
CA LEU A 60 24.78 -12.24 -18.48
C LEU A 60 23.69 -11.76 -19.44
N GLU A 61 23.60 -12.38 -20.62
CA GLU A 61 22.63 -12.07 -21.66
C GLU A 61 21.18 -12.19 -21.17
N LYS A 62 20.91 -13.07 -20.21
CA LYS A 62 19.56 -13.25 -19.64
C LYS A 62 19.10 -12.09 -18.77
N TYR A 63 20.03 -11.25 -18.30
CA TYR A 63 19.73 -10.08 -17.47
C TYR A 63 19.51 -8.80 -18.29
N ILE A 64 19.76 -8.82 -19.59
CA ILE A 64 19.65 -7.62 -20.43
C ILE A 64 18.20 -7.16 -20.51
N ILE A 65 17.98 -5.88 -20.19
CA ILE A 65 16.71 -5.18 -20.39
C ILE A 65 16.89 -4.18 -21.53
N THR A 66 15.89 -4.04 -22.39
CA THR A 66 15.96 -3.12 -23.55
C THR A 66 14.86 -2.09 -23.49
N LYS A 67 15.19 -0.81 -23.71
CA LYS A 67 14.19 0.26 -23.81
C LYS A 67 14.56 1.27 -24.88
N SER A 68 13.57 1.67 -25.68
CA SER A 68 13.76 2.63 -26.76
C SER A 68 13.67 4.07 -26.26
N LEU A 69 14.57 4.92 -26.75
CA LEU A 69 14.56 6.36 -26.52
C LEU A 69 13.46 6.99 -27.38
N THR A 70 12.62 7.83 -26.80
CA THR A 70 11.57 8.58 -27.52
C THR A 70 12.02 10.00 -27.89
N LYS A 71 13.08 10.50 -27.25
CA LYS A 71 13.71 11.80 -27.47
C LYS A 71 15.23 11.66 -27.40
N ALA A 72 15.98 12.72 -27.69
CA ALA A 72 17.40 12.74 -27.39
C ALA A 72 17.62 12.57 -25.87
N PRO A 73 18.65 11.81 -25.42
CA PRO A 73 18.90 11.56 -23.99
C PRO A 73 18.97 12.82 -23.12
N GLU A 74 19.44 13.94 -23.69
CA GLU A 74 19.58 15.23 -23.03
C GLU A 74 18.25 15.95 -22.77
N ASP A 75 17.21 15.64 -23.55
CA ASP A 75 15.90 16.29 -23.51
C ASP A 75 14.93 15.64 -22.51
N TYR A 76 15.39 14.62 -21.77
CA TYR A 76 14.59 13.94 -20.76
C TYR A 76 14.56 14.74 -19.44
N PRO A 77 13.41 15.31 -19.02
CA PRO A 77 13.34 16.11 -17.79
C PRO A 77 13.61 15.29 -16.53
N ASP A 78 13.35 13.97 -16.60
CA ASP A 78 13.57 13.02 -15.50
C ASP A 78 14.65 11.99 -15.84
N ALA A 79 15.69 12.40 -16.58
CA ALA A 79 16.77 11.53 -17.02
C ALA A 79 17.44 10.79 -15.84
N LYS A 80 17.50 11.41 -14.65
CA LYS A 80 18.16 10.85 -13.46
C LYS A 80 17.47 9.62 -12.90
N ASN A 81 16.18 9.43 -13.16
CA ASN A 81 15.40 8.29 -12.68
C ASN A 81 15.15 7.23 -13.76
N GLN A 82 15.68 7.42 -14.98
CA GLN A 82 15.46 6.52 -16.12
C GLN A 82 16.73 5.73 -16.48
N PRO A 83 16.77 4.40 -16.25
CA PRO A 83 17.96 3.56 -16.48
C PRO A 83 18.54 3.67 -17.90
N HIS A 84 17.74 3.39 -18.91
CA HIS A 84 18.11 3.49 -20.33
C HIS A 84 18.63 4.88 -20.73
N VAL A 85 18.09 5.97 -20.17
CA VAL A 85 18.55 7.33 -20.46
C VAL A 85 19.92 7.60 -19.82
N GLN A 86 20.13 7.16 -18.56
CA GLN A 86 21.44 7.27 -17.89
C GLN A 86 22.53 6.51 -18.63
N VAL A 87 22.22 5.30 -19.12
CA VAL A 87 23.16 4.51 -19.91
C VAL A 87 23.46 5.20 -21.24
N ALA A 88 22.45 5.70 -21.95
CA ALA A 88 22.63 6.44 -23.19
C ALA A 88 23.50 7.71 -23.02
N LEU A 89 23.24 8.49 -21.97
CA LEU A 89 24.05 9.68 -21.63
C LEU A 89 25.51 9.30 -21.37
N ARG A 90 25.76 8.21 -20.64
CA ARG A 90 27.12 7.72 -20.36
C ARG A 90 27.83 7.23 -21.63
N LEU A 91 27.12 6.51 -22.49
CA LEU A 91 27.67 6.07 -23.79
C LEU A 91 28.07 7.27 -24.65
N LYS A 92 27.23 8.32 -24.73
CA LYS A 92 27.57 9.56 -25.44
C LYS A 92 28.79 10.27 -24.85
N GLN A 93 28.88 10.37 -23.53
CA GLN A 93 30.05 10.94 -22.85
C GLN A 93 31.34 10.18 -23.17
N ASN A 94 31.25 8.87 -23.37
CA ASN A 94 32.36 8.01 -23.78
C ASN A 94 32.62 8.00 -25.30
N GLY A 95 31.99 8.90 -26.07
CA GLY A 95 32.22 9.06 -27.51
C GLY A 95 31.38 8.17 -28.42
N PHE A 96 30.35 7.47 -27.90
CA PHE A 96 29.45 6.66 -28.72
C PHE A 96 28.39 7.54 -29.41
N SER A 97 28.23 7.39 -30.73
CA SER A 97 27.33 8.21 -31.55
C SER A 97 25.91 7.64 -31.76
N GLY A 98 25.64 6.40 -31.34
CA GLY A 98 24.37 5.68 -31.61
C GLY A 98 23.30 5.76 -30.53
N CYS A 99 23.01 6.96 -30.00
CA CYS A 99 21.99 7.17 -28.95
C CYS A 99 21.04 8.32 -29.31
N SER A 100 20.36 8.19 -30.44
CA SER A 100 19.37 9.14 -30.97
C SER A 100 17.94 8.71 -30.59
N ALA A 101 16.97 9.61 -30.81
CA ALA A 101 15.56 9.27 -30.65
C ALA A 101 15.18 8.11 -31.60
N GLY A 102 14.51 7.10 -31.07
CA GLY A 102 14.17 5.85 -31.76
C GLY A 102 15.10 4.68 -31.44
N ASP A 103 16.33 4.95 -30.99
CA ASP A 103 17.32 3.90 -30.72
C ASP A 103 16.95 3.10 -29.47
N THR A 104 17.28 1.81 -29.49
CA THR A 104 17.05 0.90 -28.36
C THR A 104 18.32 0.74 -27.55
N VAL A 105 18.23 1.03 -26.26
CA VAL A 105 19.37 1.00 -25.34
C VAL A 105 19.26 -0.26 -24.46
N PRO A 106 20.22 -1.20 -24.55
CA PRO A 106 20.31 -2.32 -23.64
C PRO A 106 21.01 -1.89 -22.34
N TYR A 107 20.52 -2.40 -21.21
CA TYR A 107 21.14 -2.16 -19.91
C TYR A 107 20.92 -3.32 -18.94
N ILE A 108 21.79 -3.40 -17.93
CA ILE A 108 21.74 -4.32 -16.80
C ILE A 108 21.79 -3.48 -15.52
N ILE A 109 21.05 -3.89 -14.49
CA ILE A 109 21.09 -3.23 -13.17
C ILE A 109 22.14 -3.90 -12.29
N CYS A 110 23.06 -3.10 -11.76
CA CYS A 110 24.23 -3.59 -11.04
C CYS A 110 24.31 -3.09 -9.59
N SER A 111 25.06 -3.79 -8.75
CA SER A 111 25.54 -3.34 -7.45
C SER A 111 27.04 -3.08 -7.50
N GLN A 112 27.54 -2.23 -6.60
CA GLN A 112 28.97 -1.93 -6.48
C GLN A 112 29.63 -2.88 -5.47
N GLN A 113 30.83 -3.37 -5.78
CA GLN A 113 31.49 -4.43 -4.99
C GLN A 113 32.13 -3.93 -3.68
N ASP A 114 32.54 -2.66 -3.61
CA ASP A 114 33.41 -2.11 -2.54
C ASP A 114 32.72 -1.17 -1.53
N SER A 115 31.39 -1.21 -1.41
CA SER A 115 30.69 -0.44 -0.37
C SER A 115 29.84 -1.34 0.52
N ASP A 116 30.05 -1.26 1.84
CA ASP A 116 29.16 -1.84 2.87
C ASP A 116 27.69 -1.39 2.72
N ASN A 117 27.43 -0.41 1.87
CA ASN A 117 26.12 -0.12 1.29
C ASN A 117 26.00 -0.76 -0.10
N THR A 118 25.43 -1.97 -0.19
CA THR A 118 25.20 -2.70 -1.45
C THR A 118 24.18 -2.00 -2.39
N HIS A 119 23.50 -0.96 -1.89
CA HIS A 119 22.40 -0.24 -2.56
C HIS A 119 22.56 1.30 -2.59
N SER A 120 23.77 1.84 -2.41
CA SER A 120 24.01 3.30 -2.44
C SER A 120 23.90 3.88 -3.86
N GLY A 121 22.67 4.21 -4.27
CA GLY A 121 22.37 4.92 -5.52
C GLY A 121 21.01 4.55 -6.10
N GLY A 122 20.35 5.49 -6.78
CA GLY A 122 19.09 5.23 -7.47
C GLY A 122 19.26 4.16 -8.57
N ILE A 123 18.23 3.36 -8.86
CA ILE A 123 18.27 2.27 -9.85
C ILE A 123 18.87 2.72 -11.20
N ALA A 124 18.51 3.91 -11.66
CA ALA A 124 19.03 4.46 -12.90
C ALA A 124 20.54 4.77 -12.86
N GLN A 125 21.08 5.19 -11.72
CA GLN A 125 22.52 5.40 -11.54
C GLN A 125 23.29 4.08 -11.54
N ARG A 126 22.63 3.00 -11.15
CA ARG A 126 23.16 1.63 -11.09
C ARG A 126 23.07 0.87 -12.42
N ALA A 127 22.36 1.43 -13.41
CA ALA A 127 22.23 0.85 -14.73
C ALA A 127 23.53 0.98 -15.56
N ARG A 128 23.95 -0.10 -16.20
CA ARG A 128 25.17 -0.19 -17.00
C ARG A 128 24.87 -0.84 -18.35
N HIS A 129 25.60 -0.45 -19.39
CA HIS A 129 25.55 -1.17 -20.66
C HIS A 129 26.22 -2.56 -20.50
N PRO A 130 25.74 -3.62 -21.18
CA PRO A 130 26.34 -4.96 -21.09
C PRO A 130 27.86 -4.98 -21.38
N ASP A 131 28.30 -4.17 -22.35
CA ASP A 131 29.72 -4.06 -22.69
C ASP A 131 30.58 -3.41 -21.59
N GLU A 132 29.98 -2.58 -20.71
CA GLU A 132 30.71 -2.03 -19.56
C GLU A 132 31.04 -3.14 -18.56
N LEU A 133 30.12 -4.09 -18.34
CA LEU A 133 30.35 -5.23 -17.46
C LEU A 133 31.38 -6.20 -18.04
N LYS A 134 31.35 -6.41 -19.36
CA LYS A 134 32.32 -7.27 -20.06
C LYS A 134 33.75 -6.71 -20.01
N ARG A 135 33.89 -5.38 -19.96
CA ARG A 135 35.19 -4.70 -19.85
C ARG A 135 35.73 -4.64 -18.42
N ASP A 136 34.87 -4.32 -17.45
CA ASP A 136 35.25 -4.09 -16.05
C ASP A 136 34.50 -5.04 -15.09
N PRO A 137 34.77 -6.37 -15.13
CA PRO A 137 34.02 -7.35 -14.34
C PRO A 137 34.22 -7.21 -12.81
N ASN A 138 35.33 -6.62 -12.37
CA ASN A 138 35.67 -6.45 -10.96
C ASN A 138 35.07 -5.18 -10.33
N LYS A 139 34.34 -4.36 -11.10
CA LYS A 139 33.80 -3.08 -10.61
C LYS A 139 32.30 -3.14 -10.33
N TRP A 140 31.59 -3.92 -11.13
CA TRP A 140 30.13 -3.99 -11.10
C TRP A 140 29.69 -5.45 -11.09
N MET A 141 28.83 -5.79 -10.13
CA MET A 141 28.17 -7.09 -10.06
C MET A 141 26.70 -6.93 -10.42
N ILE A 142 26.06 -7.99 -10.89
CA ILE A 142 24.62 -7.96 -11.19
C ILE A 142 23.86 -7.82 -9.87
N ASP A 143 22.89 -6.92 -9.80
CA ASP A 143 22.02 -6.76 -8.63
C ASP A 143 20.93 -7.84 -8.64
N ILE A 144 21.26 -9.01 -8.09
CA ILE A 144 20.36 -10.17 -8.03
C ILE A 144 19.05 -9.83 -7.30
N GLU A 145 19.11 -9.01 -6.24
CA GLU A 145 17.91 -8.62 -5.47
C GLU A 145 16.94 -7.79 -6.31
N TYR A 146 17.45 -6.88 -7.16
CA TYR A 146 16.62 -6.15 -8.11
C TYR A 146 15.91 -7.09 -9.10
N TYR A 147 16.61 -8.06 -9.67
CA TYR A 147 15.99 -8.97 -10.64
C TYR A 147 14.96 -9.89 -9.98
N LEU A 148 15.24 -10.40 -8.77
CA LEU A 148 14.26 -11.20 -8.02
C LEU A 148 13.01 -10.38 -7.69
N SER A 149 13.18 -9.18 -7.13
CA SER A 149 12.07 -8.38 -6.60
C SER A 149 11.33 -7.48 -7.60
N GLN A 150 11.99 -7.01 -8.66
CA GLN A 150 11.43 -6.05 -9.63
C GLN A 150 11.34 -6.61 -11.06
N GLN A 151 11.88 -7.80 -11.34
CA GLN A 151 11.79 -8.43 -12.66
C GLN A 151 11.04 -9.76 -12.63
N ILE A 152 11.34 -10.66 -11.68
CA ILE A 152 10.74 -12.00 -11.65
C ILE A 152 9.45 -11.99 -10.82
N HIS A 153 9.51 -11.53 -9.58
CA HIS A 153 8.38 -11.57 -8.65
C HIS A 153 7.10 -10.93 -9.21
N PRO A 154 7.11 -9.72 -9.79
CA PRO A 154 5.88 -9.10 -10.29
C PRO A 154 5.20 -9.89 -11.42
N VAL A 155 5.98 -10.47 -12.32
CA VAL A 155 5.47 -11.24 -13.47
C VAL A 155 4.78 -12.50 -12.97
N VAL A 156 5.44 -13.23 -12.07
CA VAL A 156 4.90 -14.48 -11.53
C VAL A 156 3.72 -14.22 -10.62
N SER A 157 3.79 -13.18 -9.78
CA SER A 157 2.71 -12.78 -8.89
C SER A 157 1.44 -12.43 -9.67
N ARG A 158 1.57 -11.72 -10.80
CA ARG A 158 0.40 -11.40 -11.64
C ARG A 158 -0.21 -12.63 -12.31
N LEU A 159 0.63 -13.55 -12.78
CA LEU A 159 0.16 -14.81 -13.38
C LEU A 159 -0.56 -15.71 -12.36
N CYS A 160 -0.08 -15.71 -11.11
CA CYS A 160 -0.62 -16.55 -10.05
C CYS A 160 -1.70 -15.86 -9.19
N ALA A 161 -2.08 -14.61 -9.50
CA ALA A 161 -2.96 -13.80 -8.65
C ALA A 161 -4.35 -14.43 -8.42
N SER A 162 -4.85 -15.20 -9.38
CA SER A 162 -6.15 -15.88 -9.33
C SER A 162 -6.06 -17.36 -8.96
N ILE A 163 -4.87 -17.85 -8.58
CA ILE A 163 -4.65 -19.26 -8.22
C ILE A 163 -4.79 -19.40 -6.70
N GLU A 164 -5.80 -20.14 -6.26
CA GLU A 164 -5.98 -20.48 -4.85
C GLU A 164 -4.83 -21.37 -4.35
N GLY A 165 -4.37 -21.17 -3.11
CA GLY A 165 -3.26 -21.94 -2.54
C GLY A 165 -1.88 -21.30 -2.70
N THR A 166 -1.79 -20.13 -3.36
CA THR A 166 -0.56 -19.32 -3.35
C THR A 166 -0.83 -17.85 -3.04
N SER A 167 0.22 -17.10 -2.73
CA SER A 167 0.13 -15.68 -2.40
C SER A 167 1.40 -14.93 -2.82
N PRO A 168 1.34 -13.61 -3.05
CA PRO A 168 2.53 -12.81 -3.36
C PRO A 168 3.65 -12.96 -2.30
N ALA A 169 3.27 -13.09 -1.03
CA ALA A 169 4.20 -13.32 0.07
C ALA A 169 4.88 -14.70 -0.01
N ARG A 170 4.13 -15.75 -0.37
CA ARG A 170 4.69 -17.10 -0.57
C ARG A 170 5.64 -17.15 -1.76
N LEU A 171 5.28 -16.50 -2.87
CA LEU A 171 6.15 -16.40 -4.05
C LEU A 171 7.44 -15.62 -3.74
N ALA A 172 7.35 -14.57 -2.93
CA ALA A 172 8.51 -13.82 -2.46
C ALA A 172 9.45 -14.69 -1.61
N GLU A 173 8.89 -15.53 -0.72
CA GLU A 173 9.65 -16.48 0.08
C GLU A 173 10.38 -17.52 -0.79
N CYS A 174 9.74 -18.06 -1.83
CA CYS A 174 10.39 -18.97 -2.78
C CYS A 174 11.57 -18.30 -3.52
N LEU A 175 11.51 -16.99 -3.75
CA LEU A 175 12.62 -16.19 -4.29
C LEU A 175 13.62 -15.75 -3.19
N GLY A 176 13.39 -16.12 -1.93
CA GLY A 176 14.11 -15.71 -0.72
C GLY A 176 14.21 -14.20 -0.55
N LEU A 177 13.12 -13.52 -0.87
CA LEU A 177 12.85 -12.13 -0.51
C LEU A 177 12.11 -12.10 0.84
N ASP A 178 12.17 -10.96 1.52
CA ASP A 178 11.46 -10.75 2.78
C ASP A 178 9.94 -10.70 2.55
N SER A 179 9.23 -11.74 2.97
CA SER A 179 7.79 -11.91 2.76
C SER A 179 6.95 -10.78 3.37
N SER A 180 7.41 -10.13 4.44
CA SER A 180 6.69 -9.04 5.11
C SER A 180 6.47 -7.83 4.19
N LYS A 181 7.41 -7.57 3.27
CA LYS A 181 7.32 -6.48 2.28
C LYS A 181 6.26 -6.72 1.20
N PHE A 182 5.77 -7.95 1.08
CA PHE A 182 4.82 -8.38 0.06
C PHE A 182 3.45 -8.79 0.64
N GLN A 183 3.30 -8.78 1.97
CA GLN A 183 2.02 -9.03 2.64
C GLN A 183 1.01 -7.88 2.41
N SER A 184 1.49 -6.64 2.29
CA SER A 184 0.65 -5.43 2.34
C SER A 184 -0.01 -5.04 1.01
N ARG A 185 0.27 -5.75 -0.09
CA ARG A 185 -0.27 -5.40 -1.42
C ARG A 185 -1.28 -6.38 -1.99
N SER A 186 -1.50 -7.51 -1.33
CA SER A 186 -2.40 -8.58 -1.79
C SER A 186 -3.89 -8.29 -1.58
N ILE A 187 -4.30 -7.07 -1.21
CA ILE A 187 -5.73 -6.71 -0.97
C ILE A 187 -6.25 -5.69 -2.00
N GLY A 188 -5.41 -5.12 -2.87
CA GLY A 188 -5.79 -3.97 -3.69
C GLY A 188 -6.22 -4.23 -5.14
N SER A 189 -6.04 -5.44 -5.68
CA SER A 189 -6.24 -5.68 -7.13
C SER A 189 -7.17 -6.86 -7.48
N SER A 190 -7.61 -7.64 -6.49
CA SER A 190 -8.52 -8.79 -6.70
C SER A 190 -9.74 -8.78 -5.77
N ASN A 191 -9.91 -7.76 -4.94
CA ASN A 191 -11.12 -7.59 -4.13
C ASN A 191 -11.95 -6.43 -4.68
N GLU A 192 -12.74 -6.72 -5.71
CA GLU A 192 -13.96 -5.94 -5.96
C GLU A 192 -15.00 -6.12 -4.83
N ASP A 193 -14.79 -7.03 -3.86
CA ASP A 193 -15.87 -7.38 -2.92
C ASP A 193 -15.65 -7.10 -1.42
N THR A 194 -14.43 -7.04 -0.87
CA THR A 194 -14.30 -6.87 0.61
C THR A 194 -14.24 -5.42 1.08
N SER A 195 -13.71 -4.49 0.28
CA SER A 195 -13.78 -3.06 0.62
C SER A 195 -15.19 -2.49 0.46
N THR A 196 -16.04 -3.25 -0.25
CA THR A 196 -17.46 -2.99 -0.53
C THR A 196 -18.38 -3.73 0.45
N MET A 197 -17.86 -4.61 1.31
CA MET A 197 -18.65 -5.17 2.40
C MET A 197 -19.06 -4.03 3.34
N LEU A 198 -20.38 -3.87 3.48
CA LEU A 198 -20.98 -2.90 4.40
C LEU A 198 -20.32 -3.06 5.77
N LEU A 199 -19.70 -2.00 6.27
CA LEU A 199 -19.08 -1.96 7.61
C LEU A 199 -20.02 -2.50 8.69
N SER A 200 -21.33 -2.36 8.51
CA SER A 200 -22.36 -2.86 9.43
C SER A 200 -22.43 -4.39 9.56
N VAL A 201 -21.87 -5.17 8.63
CA VAL A 201 -21.98 -6.64 8.61
C VAL A 201 -20.84 -7.32 9.40
N ILE A 202 -19.72 -6.63 9.62
CA ILE A 202 -18.57 -7.19 10.35
C ILE A 202 -18.80 -7.01 11.85
N ASP A 203 -18.98 -8.11 12.60
CA ASP A 203 -19.22 -8.05 14.05
C ASP A 203 -17.95 -7.70 14.85
N ASP A 204 -16.78 -8.12 14.37
CA ASP A 204 -15.50 -7.86 15.00
C ASP A 204 -15.03 -6.41 14.78
N GLU A 205 -14.78 -5.69 15.87
CA GLU A 205 -14.46 -4.25 15.84
C GLU A 205 -13.03 -3.98 15.32
N ASP A 206 -12.09 -4.88 15.61
CA ASP A 206 -10.71 -4.78 15.16
C ASP A 206 -10.60 -5.04 13.65
N GLU A 207 -11.42 -5.95 13.13
CA GLU A 207 -11.53 -6.22 11.70
C GLU A 207 -12.28 -5.10 10.97
N ARG A 208 -13.39 -4.60 11.54
CA ARG A 208 -14.20 -3.50 10.97
C ARG A 208 -13.38 -2.22 10.77
N TYR A 209 -12.53 -1.87 11.74
CA TYR A 209 -11.72 -0.64 11.68
C TYR A 209 -10.25 -0.90 11.32
N ARG A 210 -9.94 -2.09 10.79
CA ARG A 210 -8.60 -2.43 10.32
C ARG A 210 -8.09 -1.38 9.33
N GLY A 211 -6.88 -0.88 9.60
CA GLY A 211 -6.22 0.14 8.78
C GLY A 211 -6.62 1.59 9.09
N CYS A 212 -7.52 1.83 10.06
CA CYS A 212 -7.78 3.17 10.56
C CYS A 212 -6.60 3.67 11.41
N GLU A 213 -6.30 4.96 11.29
CA GLU A 213 -5.34 5.63 12.14
C GLU A 213 -5.98 5.97 13.50
N PRO A 214 -5.30 5.70 14.64
CA PRO A 214 -5.87 5.94 15.96
C PRO A 214 -6.10 7.44 16.21
N LEU A 215 -7.14 7.78 16.97
CA LEU A 215 -7.38 9.16 17.39
C LEU A 215 -6.26 9.59 18.34
N ARG A 216 -5.49 10.63 18.00
CA ARG A 216 -4.40 11.14 18.84
C ARG A 216 -4.78 12.47 19.47
N LEU A 217 -4.49 12.65 20.75
CA LEU A 217 -4.69 13.92 21.45
C LEU A 217 -3.36 14.52 21.87
N SER A 218 -3.22 15.84 21.69
CA SER A 218 -2.11 16.65 22.21
C SER A 218 -2.52 17.29 23.53
N CYS A 219 -1.67 17.18 24.54
CA CYS A 219 -1.85 17.87 25.82
C CYS A 219 -1.67 19.40 25.63
N PRO A 220 -2.59 20.24 26.15
CA PRO A 220 -2.44 21.71 26.09
C PRO A 220 -1.22 22.24 26.85
N SER A 221 -0.78 21.55 27.90
CA SER A 221 0.33 21.99 28.75
C SER A 221 1.68 21.43 28.28
N CYS A 222 1.83 20.09 28.21
CA CYS A 222 3.12 19.47 27.91
C CYS A 222 3.37 19.18 26.43
N THR A 223 2.43 19.53 25.54
CA THR A 223 2.43 19.32 24.07
C THR A 223 2.59 17.87 23.57
N ASN A 224 2.82 16.91 24.47
CA ASN A 224 2.91 15.50 24.15
C ASN A 224 1.61 14.98 23.52
N THR A 225 1.78 14.11 22.52
CA THR A 225 0.69 13.37 21.89
C THR A 225 0.54 11.98 22.51
N PHE A 226 -0.70 11.58 22.75
CA PHE A 226 -1.06 10.23 23.19
C PHE A 226 -2.27 9.71 22.41
N GLU A 227 -2.45 8.40 22.37
CA GLU A 227 -3.61 7.77 21.74
C GLU A 227 -4.82 7.89 22.66
N CYS A 228 -5.94 8.34 22.11
CA CYS A 228 -7.20 8.41 22.81
C CYS A 228 -7.83 7.02 22.82
N PRO A 229 -7.98 6.38 23.99
CA PRO A 229 -8.62 5.08 24.06
C PRO A 229 -10.10 5.20 23.71
N ALA A 230 -10.69 4.15 23.16
CA ALA A 230 -12.14 4.10 22.96
C ALA A 230 -12.87 4.23 24.31
N VAL A 231 -14.02 4.92 24.35
CA VAL A 231 -14.84 5.05 25.56
C VAL A 231 -15.23 3.67 26.12
N SER A 232 -15.33 2.64 25.26
CA SER A 232 -15.56 1.25 25.65
C SER A 232 -14.48 0.67 26.58
N SER A 233 -13.25 1.21 26.56
CA SER A 233 -12.18 0.76 27.47
C SER A 233 -12.50 1.03 28.94
N LEU A 234 -13.40 1.98 29.25
CA LEU A 234 -13.87 2.21 30.62
C LEU A 234 -14.56 0.97 31.22
N ILE A 235 -15.18 0.14 30.38
CA ILE A 235 -15.85 -1.10 30.81
C ILE A 235 -14.81 -2.14 31.23
N ALA A 236 -13.72 -2.28 30.47
CA ALA A 236 -12.65 -3.24 30.76
C ALA A 236 -12.04 -2.97 32.15
N SER A 237 -11.82 -1.71 32.51
CA SER A 237 -11.32 -1.33 33.84
C SER A 237 -12.27 -1.55 35.01
N LEU A 238 -13.56 -1.83 34.77
CA LEU A 238 -14.50 -2.19 35.84
C LEU A 238 -14.46 -3.69 36.17
N SER A 239 -14.02 -4.51 35.21
CA SER A 239 -14.00 -5.96 35.34
C SER A 239 -12.77 -6.49 36.08
N ASP A 240 -11.65 -5.76 36.08
CA ASP A 240 -10.42 -6.15 36.81
C ASP A 240 -9.81 -4.98 37.62
N PRO A 241 -9.91 -4.98 38.96
CA PRO A 241 -9.37 -3.91 39.81
C PRO A 241 -7.83 -3.85 39.85
N ASN A 242 -7.12 -4.86 39.35
CA ASN A 242 -5.65 -4.87 39.27
C ASN A 242 -5.07 -4.23 38.01
N GLU A 243 -5.88 -3.98 36.96
CA GLU A 243 -5.48 -3.28 35.74
C GLU A 243 -5.58 -1.75 35.81
N GLY A 244 -6.02 -1.19 36.95
CA GLY A 244 -6.16 0.26 37.18
C GLY A 244 -4.85 1.08 37.14
N LYS A 245 -3.72 0.46 36.77
CA LYS A 245 -2.39 1.07 36.64
C LYS A 245 -2.05 1.52 35.21
N ASP A 246 -2.85 1.20 34.20
CA ASP A 246 -2.59 1.74 32.86
C ASP A 246 -3.07 3.20 32.80
N ALA A 247 -2.12 4.13 32.82
CA ALA A 247 -2.36 5.58 32.82
C ALA A 247 -3.26 6.01 31.65
N THR A 248 -3.26 5.23 30.57
CA THR A 248 -4.05 5.47 29.35
C THR A 248 -5.55 5.30 29.59
N VAL A 249 -5.97 4.31 30.38
CA VAL A 249 -7.41 3.99 30.58
C VAL A 249 -8.09 4.95 31.56
N ASN A 250 -7.33 5.57 32.46
CA ASN A 250 -7.82 6.61 33.36
C ASN A 250 -8.01 7.98 32.67
N PHE A 251 -7.71 8.10 31.36
CA PHE A 251 -7.92 9.33 30.60
C PHE A 251 -9.38 9.81 30.70
N TRP A 252 -10.37 8.94 30.43
CA TRP A 252 -11.77 9.37 30.39
C TRP A 252 -12.32 9.79 31.75
N ARG A 253 -11.87 9.16 32.84
CA ARG A 253 -12.27 9.54 34.21
C ARG A 253 -11.74 10.92 34.60
N ARG A 254 -10.52 11.25 34.17
CA ARG A 254 -9.81 12.47 34.60
C ARG A 254 -9.84 13.59 33.57
N MET A 255 -10.13 13.26 32.30
CA MET A 255 -9.95 14.11 31.13
C MET A 255 -8.60 14.82 31.13
N ARG A 256 -7.53 14.10 31.49
CA ARG A 256 -6.18 14.65 31.70
C ARG A 256 -5.15 13.84 30.96
N CYS A 257 -4.09 14.52 30.54
CA CYS A 257 -2.98 13.86 29.87
C CYS A 257 -2.36 12.77 30.79
N PRO A 258 -2.18 11.53 30.30
CA PRO A 258 -1.61 10.44 31.09
C PRO A 258 -0.13 10.64 31.43
N ARG A 259 0.54 11.61 30.82
CA ARG A 259 1.97 11.91 31.01
C ARG A 259 2.23 13.11 31.92
N CYS A 260 1.18 13.82 32.33
CA CYS A 260 1.31 14.98 33.22
C CYS A 260 1.06 14.59 34.67
N PRO A 261 1.73 15.24 35.65
CA PRO A 261 1.43 15.04 37.06
C PRO A 261 0.01 15.53 37.41
N ASP A 262 -0.62 14.86 38.37
CA ASP A 262 -2.04 15.07 38.72
C ASP A 262 -2.36 16.47 39.29
N ASP A 263 -1.36 17.23 39.76
CA ASP A 263 -1.55 18.53 40.41
C ASP A 263 -1.67 19.73 39.44
N THR A 264 -1.52 19.54 38.13
CA THR A 264 -1.53 20.65 37.16
C THR A 264 -2.86 20.74 36.38
N ASP A 265 -3.73 21.68 36.74
CA ASP A 265 -5.06 21.84 36.11
C ASP A 265 -4.99 22.26 34.63
N GLU A 266 -3.87 22.85 34.21
CA GLU A 266 -3.57 23.21 32.82
C GLU A 266 -3.45 22.01 31.87
N CYS A 267 -3.36 20.78 32.41
CA CYS A 267 -3.24 19.54 31.64
C CYS A 267 -4.60 18.91 31.28
N ARG A 268 -5.72 19.55 31.68
CA ARG A 268 -7.08 19.06 31.44
C ARG A 268 -7.49 19.32 29.98
N VAL A 269 -7.99 18.27 29.33
CA VAL A 269 -8.59 18.33 28.00
C VAL A 269 -10.04 18.78 28.17
N SER A 270 -10.31 20.06 27.88
CA SER A 270 -11.67 20.58 27.89
C SER A 270 -12.50 20.02 26.73
N PRO A 271 -13.84 20.01 26.81
CA PRO A 271 -14.71 19.61 25.70
C PRO A 271 -14.39 20.33 24.39
N ALA A 272 -14.09 21.62 24.46
CA ALA A 272 -13.74 22.43 23.29
C ALA A 272 -12.39 22.02 22.68
N VAL A 273 -11.40 21.70 23.52
CA VAL A 273 -10.10 21.20 23.04
C VAL A 273 -10.27 19.85 22.36
N LEU A 274 -11.02 18.94 22.97
CA LEU A 274 -11.31 17.62 22.39
C LEU A 274 -11.98 17.76 21.00
N ALA A 275 -13.07 18.52 20.92
CA ALA A 275 -13.80 18.75 19.68
C ALA A 275 -12.92 19.38 18.58
N ASN A 276 -12.12 20.39 18.94
CA ASN A 276 -11.21 21.05 17.99
C ASN A 276 -10.12 20.10 17.47
N GLN A 277 -9.54 19.27 18.33
CA GLN A 277 -8.50 18.32 17.93
C GLN A 277 -9.03 17.20 17.03
N ILE A 278 -10.23 16.69 17.31
CA ILE A 278 -10.90 15.69 16.47
C ILE A 278 -11.24 16.29 15.11
N LYS A 279 -11.85 17.48 15.08
CA LYS A 279 -12.16 18.18 13.84
C LYS A 279 -10.92 18.37 12.97
N ARG A 280 -9.83 18.86 13.56
CA ARG A 280 -8.55 19.05 12.82
C ARG A 280 -8.03 17.75 12.21
N GLN A 281 -8.14 16.63 12.93
CA GLN A 281 -7.73 15.33 12.38
C GLN A 281 -8.68 14.86 11.28
N ALA A 282 -9.99 14.99 11.47
CA ALA A 282 -10.96 14.68 10.42
C ALA A 282 -10.72 15.50 9.14
N ASP A 283 -10.46 16.80 9.28
CA ASP A 283 -10.11 17.70 8.17
C ASP A 283 -8.83 17.26 7.44
N ASN A 284 -7.84 16.70 8.15
CA ASN A 284 -6.62 16.15 7.53
C ASN A 284 -6.94 14.90 6.67
N PHE A 285 -7.79 14.00 7.14
CA PHE A 285 -8.22 12.83 6.36
C PHE A 285 -9.06 13.24 5.15
N ILE A 286 -9.95 14.23 5.32
CA ILE A 286 -10.72 14.82 4.22
C ILE A 286 -9.77 15.44 3.19
N ASN A 287 -8.78 16.21 3.63
CA ASN A 287 -7.76 16.79 2.76
C ASN A 287 -6.97 15.70 2.01
N ARG A 288 -6.57 14.61 2.70
CA ARG A 288 -5.91 13.46 2.08
C ARG A 288 -6.75 12.82 0.98
N TYR A 289 -8.06 12.65 1.21
CA TYR A 289 -8.98 12.17 0.18
C TYR A 289 -9.06 13.12 -1.03
N TYR A 290 -9.24 14.42 -0.78
CA TYR A 290 -9.37 15.42 -1.84
C TYR A 290 -8.06 15.75 -2.57
N LYS A 291 -6.89 15.40 -2.01
CA LYS A 291 -5.63 15.39 -2.77
C LYS A 291 -5.70 14.44 -3.97
N GLY A 292 -6.55 13.41 -3.95
CA GLY A 292 -6.84 12.60 -5.13
C GLY A 292 -5.62 11.88 -5.71
N LEU A 293 -4.72 11.38 -4.85
CA LEU A 293 -3.54 10.64 -5.30
C LEU A 293 -3.98 9.32 -5.96
N LEU A 294 -3.62 9.17 -7.23
CA LEU A 294 -3.77 7.97 -8.04
C LEU A 294 -2.40 7.32 -8.21
N MET A 295 -2.34 5.99 -8.15
CA MET A 295 -1.14 5.21 -8.44
C MET A 295 -1.51 4.07 -9.39
N CYS A 296 -0.63 3.79 -10.35
CA CYS A 296 -0.77 2.63 -11.20
C CYS A 296 -0.64 1.35 -10.37
N ASP A 297 -1.61 0.43 -10.51
CA ASP A 297 -1.61 -0.90 -9.90
C ASP A 297 -0.52 -1.84 -10.44
N ASP A 298 0.04 -1.54 -11.62
CA ASP A 298 1.16 -2.27 -12.18
C ASP A 298 2.44 -2.05 -11.35
N GLU A 299 2.90 -3.12 -10.72
CA GLU A 299 4.06 -3.12 -9.82
C GLU A 299 5.36 -2.67 -10.49
N GLY A 300 5.52 -2.91 -11.80
CA GLY A 300 6.67 -2.45 -12.58
C GLY A 300 6.58 -0.97 -12.94
N CYS A 301 5.38 -0.41 -12.97
CA CYS A 301 5.14 0.97 -13.36
C CYS A 301 5.30 1.98 -12.22
N LYS A 302 4.63 1.74 -11.07
CA LYS A 302 4.59 2.64 -9.89
C LYS A 302 4.30 4.13 -10.20
N TYR A 303 3.71 4.42 -11.36
CA TYR A 303 3.43 5.80 -11.78
C TYR A 303 2.37 6.39 -10.84
N SER A 304 2.62 7.60 -10.34
CA SER A 304 1.74 8.29 -9.40
C SER A 304 1.37 9.67 -9.93
N THR A 305 0.12 10.07 -9.77
CA THR A 305 -0.39 11.35 -10.25
C THR A 305 -1.57 11.84 -9.41
N HIS A 306 -1.79 13.15 -9.40
CA HIS A 306 -3.01 13.77 -8.87
C HIS A 306 -4.01 14.14 -9.98
N ILE A 307 -3.63 13.88 -11.24
CA ILE A 307 -4.37 14.27 -12.43
C ILE A 307 -5.08 13.05 -13.00
N VAL A 308 -6.39 13.17 -13.20
CA VAL A 308 -7.21 12.15 -13.83
C VAL A 308 -6.90 12.07 -15.33
N ASN A 309 -6.60 10.87 -15.82
CA ASN A 309 -6.36 10.65 -17.24
C ASN A 309 -7.66 10.40 -17.99
N LEU A 310 -8.10 11.36 -18.81
CA LEU A 310 -9.37 11.28 -19.54
C LEU A 310 -9.35 10.33 -20.77
N ARG A 311 -8.24 9.63 -21.03
CA ARG A 311 -8.18 8.61 -22.09
C ARG A 311 -9.13 7.45 -21.76
N VAL A 312 -9.81 6.95 -22.78
CA VAL A 312 -10.68 5.78 -22.73
C VAL A 312 -10.23 4.82 -23.83
N MET A 313 -10.03 3.56 -23.49
CA MET A 313 -9.57 2.50 -24.39
C MET A 313 -10.37 1.23 -24.09
N GLY A 314 -11.08 0.70 -25.10
CA GLY A 314 -11.96 -0.45 -24.93
C GLY A 314 -12.98 -0.24 -23.81
N ASP A 315 -13.08 -1.22 -22.93
CA ASP A 315 -14.01 -1.25 -21.79
C ASP A 315 -13.43 -0.62 -20.51
N SER A 316 -12.33 0.14 -20.61
CA SER A 316 -11.70 0.75 -19.44
C SER A 316 -12.51 1.94 -18.94
N GLU A 317 -12.69 2.06 -17.63
CA GLU A 317 -13.36 3.20 -17.01
C GLU A 317 -12.59 4.51 -17.26
N ARG A 318 -13.33 5.61 -17.42
CA ARG A 318 -12.75 6.95 -17.58
C ARG A 318 -11.88 7.30 -16.38
N GLY A 319 -10.68 7.83 -16.63
CA GLY A 319 -9.78 8.23 -15.53
C GLY A 319 -8.80 7.16 -15.09
N THR A 320 -9.04 5.90 -15.46
CA THR A 320 -8.27 4.76 -14.92
C THR A 320 -7.07 4.37 -15.77
N ILE A 321 -6.92 4.87 -16.99
CA ILE A 321 -5.82 4.40 -17.86
C ILE A 321 -4.48 4.98 -17.39
N CYS A 322 -3.48 4.12 -17.22
CA CYS A 322 -2.12 4.56 -16.93
C CYS A 322 -1.55 5.43 -18.08
N PRO A 323 -0.97 6.61 -17.82
CA PRO A 323 -0.37 7.45 -18.86
C PRO A 323 0.77 6.79 -19.64
N ASN A 324 1.39 5.76 -19.06
CA ASN A 324 2.44 4.97 -19.70
C ASN A 324 1.91 3.92 -20.68
N TYR A 325 0.59 3.76 -20.85
CA TYR A 325 0.02 2.91 -21.90
C TYR A 325 0.54 3.32 -23.30
N PRO A 326 0.92 2.37 -24.19
CA PRO A 326 0.76 0.92 -24.11
C PRO A 326 1.92 0.18 -23.43
N GLN A 327 2.92 0.89 -22.90
CA GLN A 327 4.06 0.28 -22.20
C GLN A 327 3.67 -0.25 -20.82
N CYS A 328 2.54 0.22 -20.27
CA CYS A 328 1.94 -0.27 -19.04
C CYS A 328 0.46 -0.55 -19.28
N ASN A 329 0.01 -1.75 -18.90
CA ASN A 329 -1.41 -2.16 -18.97
C ASN A 329 -2.14 -1.99 -17.63
N GLY A 330 -1.48 -1.42 -16.63
CA GLY A 330 -2.08 -1.14 -15.33
C GLY A 330 -3.10 -0.01 -15.36
N ARG A 331 -3.93 0.02 -14.32
CA ARG A 331 -4.92 1.04 -14.04
C ARG A 331 -4.46 1.97 -12.91
N LEU A 332 -4.79 3.25 -13.04
CA LEU A 332 -4.68 4.24 -11.98
C LEU A 332 -5.75 3.98 -10.94
N VAL A 333 -5.32 3.61 -9.73
CA VAL A 333 -6.18 3.34 -8.58
C VAL A 333 -5.96 4.40 -7.52
N ARG A 334 -7.06 4.87 -6.91
CA ARG A 334 -7.02 5.87 -5.85
C ARG A 334 -6.42 5.27 -4.57
N GLN A 335 -5.40 5.93 -4.03
CA GLN A 335 -4.67 5.43 -2.86
C GLN A 335 -5.40 5.66 -1.54
N TYR A 336 -6.40 6.54 -1.52
CA TYR A 336 -7.26 6.79 -0.36
C TYR A 336 -8.68 7.01 -0.87
N THR A 337 -9.52 6.01 -0.69
CA THR A 337 -10.87 5.93 -1.26
C THR A 337 -11.91 6.62 -0.37
N GLU A 338 -13.10 6.82 -0.91
CA GLU A 338 -14.27 7.26 -0.15
C GLU A 338 -14.65 6.28 0.95
N ALA A 339 -14.50 4.98 0.71
CA ALA A 339 -14.69 3.94 1.73
C ALA A 339 -13.67 4.07 2.87
N ASP A 340 -12.39 4.32 2.55
CA ASP A 340 -11.34 4.54 3.55
C ASP A 340 -11.63 5.77 4.42
N LEU A 341 -12.03 6.88 3.79
CA LEU A 341 -12.41 8.10 4.51
C LEU A 341 -13.62 7.85 5.41
N TYR A 342 -14.67 7.24 4.89
CA TYR A 342 -15.88 6.97 5.66
C TYR A 342 -15.61 6.04 6.85
N ARG A 343 -14.82 4.98 6.63
CA ARG A 343 -14.37 4.06 7.67
C ARG A 343 -13.56 4.77 8.76
N GLN A 344 -12.64 5.66 8.39
CA GLN A 344 -11.86 6.47 9.34
C GLN A 344 -12.74 7.42 10.18
N LEU A 345 -13.70 8.12 9.54
CA LEU A 345 -14.63 9.01 10.25
C LEU A 345 -15.58 8.22 11.17
N SER A 346 -16.00 7.04 10.72
CA SER A 346 -16.81 6.11 11.52
C SER A 346 -16.03 5.56 12.70
N TYR A 347 -14.75 5.26 12.54
CA TYR A 347 -13.86 4.86 13.63
C TYR A 347 -13.76 5.95 14.70
N PHE A 348 -13.62 7.23 14.32
CA PHE A 348 -13.62 8.32 15.30
C PHE A 348 -14.97 8.47 16.02
N CYS A 349 -16.09 8.22 15.33
CA CYS A 349 -17.39 8.15 16.00
C CYS A 349 -17.41 6.99 17.02
N TYR A 350 -16.92 5.82 16.63
CA TYR A 350 -16.84 4.64 17.49
C TYR A 350 -15.99 4.85 18.74
N VAL A 351 -14.82 5.48 18.61
CA VAL A 351 -13.95 5.81 19.76
C VAL A 351 -14.68 6.64 20.82
N LEU A 352 -15.65 7.47 20.40
CA LEU A 352 -16.41 8.36 21.27
C LEU A 352 -17.84 7.89 21.55
N ASP A 353 -18.23 6.72 21.04
CA ASP A 353 -19.61 6.19 21.15
C ASP A 353 -19.85 5.64 22.55
N ALA A 354 -20.22 6.57 23.42
CA ALA A 354 -20.54 6.29 24.80
C ALA A 354 -21.84 5.44 24.88
N THR A 355 -22.83 5.69 24.03
CA THR A 355 -24.13 4.99 24.05
C THR A 355 -23.98 3.49 23.83
N ARG A 356 -23.17 3.09 22.85
CA ARG A 356 -22.89 1.68 22.55
C ARG A 356 -22.18 0.95 23.70
N CYS A 357 -21.50 1.67 24.58
CA CYS A 357 -20.90 1.11 25.79
C CYS A 357 -22.00 0.65 26.78
N LEU A 358 -23.09 1.40 26.91
CA LEU A 358 -24.19 1.05 27.82
C LEU A 358 -24.93 -0.23 27.39
N ASP A 359 -25.03 -0.47 26.08
CA ASP A 359 -25.70 -1.66 25.55
C ASP A 359 -24.92 -2.95 25.78
N LYS A 360 -23.60 -2.86 25.98
CA LYS A 360 -22.71 -4.00 26.27
C LYS A 360 -22.61 -4.32 27.79
N LEU A 361 -23.21 -3.53 28.66
CA LEU A 361 -23.10 -3.71 30.13
C LEU A 361 -24.21 -4.58 30.72
N ASP A 362 -23.83 -5.48 31.62
CA ASP A 362 -24.78 -6.24 32.44
C ASP A 362 -25.65 -5.32 33.31
N GLN A 363 -26.91 -5.72 33.49
CA GLN A 363 -27.93 -4.94 34.23
C GLN A 363 -27.50 -4.53 35.65
N LYS A 364 -26.62 -5.29 36.31
CA LYS A 364 -26.11 -5.01 37.67
C LYS A 364 -25.04 -3.91 37.70
N MET A 365 -24.25 -3.78 36.64
CA MET A 365 -23.17 -2.78 36.53
C MET A 365 -23.66 -1.45 35.94
N ARG A 366 -24.87 -1.44 35.36
CA ARG A 366 -25.44 -0.31 34.63
C ARG A 366 -25.72 0.92 35.52
N LEU A 367 -26.34 0.72 36.68
CA LEU A 367 -26.75 1.81 37.60
C LEU A 367 -25.59 2.70 38.13
N PRO A 368 -24.46 2.14 38.63
CA PRO A 368 -23.33 2.97 39.05
C PRO A 368 -22.62 3.62 37.85
N PHE A 369 -22.57 2.93 36.71
CA PHE A 369 -21.96 3.45 35.50
C PHE A 369 -22.75 4.62 34.90
N GLU A 370 -24.08 4.60 34.94
CA GLU A 370 -24.94 5.67 34.40
C GLU A 370 -24.64 7.06 34.98
N LYS A 371 -24.23 7.16 36.26
CA LYS A 371 -23.90 8.45 36.88
C LYS A 371 -22.55 9.01 36.41
N GLU A 372 -21.50 8.19 36.40
CA GLU A 372 -20.19 8.57 35.86
C GLU A 372 -20.30 8.87 34.36
N PHE A 373 -21.12 8.09 33.67
CA PHE A 373 -21.41 8.21 32.26
C PHE A 373 -22.13 9.52 31.92
N ALA A 374 -23.09 9.98 32.74
CA ALA A 374 -23.78 11.24 32.47
C ALA A 374 -22.82 12.44 32.40
N VAL A 375 -21.84 12.49 33.30
CA VAL A 375 -20.81 13.55 33.33
C VAL A 375 -19.86 13.42 32.14
N LEU A 376 -19.45 12.19 31.82
CA LEU A 376 -18.59 11.92 30.67
C LEU A 376 -19.28 12.27 29.35
N ASN A 377 -20.54 11.86 29.20
CA ASN A 377 -21.33 12.12 28.01
C ASN A 377 -21.55 13.62 27.80
N GLN A 378 -21.77 14.39 28.87
CA GLN A 378 -21.80 15.86 28.76
C GLN A 378 -20.49 16.43 28.22
N THR A 379 -19.36 15.83 28.58
CA THR A 379 -18.01 16.26 28.15
C THR A 379 -17.69 15.85 26.70
N ILE A 380 -18.08 14.64 26.30
CA ILE A 380 -17.79 14.07 24.98
C ILE A 380 -18.82 14.51 23.93
N SER A 381 -20.06 14.80 24.32
CA SER A 381 -21.18 15.08 23.42
C SER A 381 -20.84 16.09 22.32
N SER A 382 -20.18 17.20 22.67
CA SER A 382 -19.78 18.22 21.69
C SER A 382 -18.80 17.66 20.64
N ALA A 383 -17.87 16.81 21.06
CA ALA A 383 -16.89 16.21 20.16
C ALA A 383 -17.51 15.09 19.32
N PHE A 384 -18.37 14.26 19.91
CA PHE A 384 -19.11 13.22 19.21
C PHE A 384 -20.04 13.82 18.14
N LEU A 385 -20.80 14.85 18.48
CA LEU A 385 -21.68 15.55 17.53
C LEU A 385 -20.90 16.22 16.40
N GLU A 386 -19.70 16.76 16.69
CA GLU A 386 -18.84 17.34 15.64
C GLU A 386 -18.38 16.28 14.64
N ILE A 387 -17.84 15.14 15.11
CA ILE A 387 -17.39 14.09 14.21
C ILE A 387 -18.54 13.41 13.48
N GLN A 388 -19.68 13.21 14.16
CA GLN A 388 -20.88 12.67 13.55
C GLN A 388 -21.37 13.58 12.43
N ARG A 389 -21.44 14.90 12.66
CA ARG A 389 -21.81 15.88 11.62
C ARG A 389 -20.84 15.83 10.43
N ILE A 390 -19.54 15.66 10.67
CA ILE A 390 -18.54 15.55 9.61
C ILE A 390 -18.72 14.24 8.82
N ARG A 391 -18.92 13.10 9.50
CA ARG A 391 -19.19 11.79 8.89
C ARG A 391 -20.47 11.83 8.06
N ASP A 392 -21.54 12.42 8.58
CA ASP A 392 -22.85 12.43 7.92
C ASP A 392 -22.88 13.35 6.68
N ARG A 393 -21.86 14.21 6.49
CA ARG A 393 -21.62 14.91 5.22
C ARG A 393 -20.98 14.04 4.16
N CYS A 394 -20.44 12.88 4.52
CA CYS A 394 -19.87 11.94 3.57
C CYS A 394 -21.01 11.19 2.86
N ALA A 395 -21.14 11.38 1.55
CA ALA A 395 -22.19 10.74 0.76
C ALA A 395 -22.12 9.21 0.78
N PHE A 396 -20.94 8.63 1.04
CA PHE A 396 -20.73 7.19 1.10
C PHE A 396 -21.59 6.49 2.17
N GLY A 397 -21.98 7.20 3.23
CA GLY A 397 -22.85 6.65 4.28
C GLY A 397 -24.33 6.63 3.95
N TRP A 398 -24.75 7.24 2.84
CA TRP A 398 -26.17 7.41 2.49
C TRP A 398 -26.54 6.52 1.31
N VAL A 399 -27.64 5.79 1.46
CA VAL A 399 -28.24 4.98 0.38
C VAL A 399 -29.65 5.48 0.14
N GLN A 400 -29.88 6.06 -1.03
CA GLN A 400 -31.21 6.48 -1.45
C GLN A 400 -31.96 5.27 -2.02
N LEU A 401 -32.81 4.64 -1.19
CA LEU A 401 -33.49 3.39 -1.56
C LEU A 401 -34.37 3.51 -2.81
N THR A 402 -34.90 4.71 -3.12
CA THR A 402 -35.68 4.95 -4.34
C THR A 402 -34.87 4.78 -5.62
N ASP A 403 -33.55 4.93 -5.56
CA ASP A 403 -32.67 4.80 -6.71
C ASP A 403 -32.31 3.34 -6.98
N LEU A 404 -32.51 2.47 -5.98
CA LEU A 404 -32.25 1.03 -6.04
C LEU A 404 -33.52 0.21 -6.32
N ALA A 405 -34.68 0.69 -5.86
CA ALA A 405 -35.96 0.01 -6.02
C ALA A 405 -36.88 0.81 -6.94
N VAL A 406 -37.18 0.27 -8.11
CA VAL A 406 -38.30 0.74 -8.93
C VAL A 406 -39.57 0.39 -8.18
N SER A 407 -40.37 1.39 -7.81
CA SER A 407 -41.71 1.15 -7.25
C SER A 407 -42.53 0.40 -8.30
N ILE A 408 -42.93 -0.83 -8.00
CA ILE A 408 -43.80 -1.66 -8.85
C ILE A 408 -45.24 -1.17 -8.73
#